data_AF-A0A1S3EFN0-F1
#
_entry.id   AF-A0A1S3EFN0-F1
#
_cell.length_a   1.000
_cell.length_b   1.000
_cell.length_c   1.000
_cell.angle_alpha   90.00
_cell.angle_beta   90.00
_cell.angle_gamma   90.00
#
_symmetry.space_group_name_H-M   'P 1'
#
loop_
_entity.id
_entity.type
_entity.pdbx_description
1 polymer ?
#
loop_
_entity_poly.entity_id
_entity_poly.type
_entity_poly.pdbx_seq_one_letter_code
_entity_poly.pdbx_strand_id
1 'polypeptide(L)'
;MQVEFALQRDRQNMGRRYVEVFRCKKQDYYNAVAAEVNYEGIYDNDYHGSPPPSRSKRFSDKDQMEYTEILKMRGLPFMVTKSQIIEFFKDYKLIEDRVHIACRPDGKATGEAYVEFVSPDEAKRAMCKDKMTIGSRYVELFPSTPDEARRAESRSRQ
;
A
#
# COMPACT_ATOMS: atom_id res chain seq x y z
N MET A 1 2.19 -4.71 38.03
CA MET A 1 3.15 -5.79 37.72
C MET A 1 3.25 -6.09 36.21
N GLN A 2 2.14 -6.25 35.48
CA GLN A 2 2.17 -6.55 34.03
C GLN A 2 2.63 -5.36 33.14
N VAL A 3 2.31 -4.12 33.52
CA VAL A 3 2.64 -2.91 32.74
C VAL A 3 4.16 -2.70 32.62
N GLU A 4 4.91 -2.88 33.71
CA GLU A 4 6.37 -2.71 33.66
C GLU A 4 7.06 -3.80 32.84
N PHE A 5 6.57 -5.03 32.93
CA PHE A 5 7.07 -6.13 32.10
C PHE A 5 6.83 -5.88 30.60
N ALA A 6 5.68 -5.29 30.24
CA ALA A 6 5.39 -4.92 28.85
C ALA A 6 6.33 -3.81 28.35
N LEU A 7 6.59 -2.78 29.17
CA LEU A 7 7.49 -1.68 28.81
C LEU A 7 8.95 -2.15 28.63
N GLN A 8 9.38 -3.17 29.37
CA GLN A 8 10.71 -3.78 29.18
C GLN A 8 10.87 -4.51 27.83
N ARG A 9 9.76 -4.79 27.15
CA ARG A 9 9.76 -5.40 25.80
C ARG A 9 9.79 -4.34 24.69
N ASP A 10 9.84 -3.05 25.02
CA ASP A 10 10.01 -1.98 24.04
C ASP A 10 11.26 -2.23 23.18
N ARG A 11 11.10 -2.06 21.87
CA ARG A 11 12.09 -2.29 20.81
C ARG A 11 12.62 -3.72 20.67
N GLN A 12 12.00 -4.70 21.31
CA GLN A 12 12.35 -6.10 21.06
C GLN A 12 11.77 -6.59 19.73
N ASN A 13 12.48 -7.50 19.07
CA ASN A 13 12.04 -8.07 17.81
C ASN A 13 10.96 -9.11 18.02
N MET A 14 9.79 -8.89 17.41
CA MET A 14 8.74 -9.88 17.21
C MET A 14 8.81 -10.38 15.77
N GLY A 15 9.58 -11.43 15.54
CA GLY A 15 9.94 -11.90 14.21
C GLY A 15 10.94 -10.95 13.53
N ARG A 16 10.63 -10.49 12.30
CA ARG A 16 11.50 -9.60 11.52
C ARG A 16 11.31 -8.10 11.82
N ARG A 17 10.47 -7.74 12.80
CA ARG A 17 10.13 -6.35 13.12
C ARG A 17 10.22 -6.13 14.62
N TYR A 18 10.66 -4.95 15.04
CA TYR A 18 10.63 -4.56 16.44
C TYR A 18 9.24 -4.06 16.82
N VAL A 19 8.88 -4.24 18.10
CA VAL A 19 7.66 -3.67 18.69
C VAL A 19 8.01 -2.44 19.50
N GLU A 20 7.17 -1.41 19.46
CA GLU A 20 7.30 -0.26 20.36
C GLU A 20 6.23 -0.36 21.45
N VAL A 21 6.64 -0.24 22.70
CA VAL A 21 5.75 -0.33 23.87
C VAL A 21 5.97 0.91 24.72
N PHE A 22 4.93 1.73 24.83
CA PHE A 22 4.94 2.96 25.62
C PHE A 22 3.70 3.04 26.49
N ARG A 23 3.76 3.84 27.56
CA ARG A 23 2.59 4.12 28.39
C ARG A 23 1.62 5.00 27.60
N CYS A 24 0.38 4.58 27.45
CA CYS A 24 -0.70 5.39 26.89
C CYS A 24 -1.68 5.83 27.97
N LYS A 25 -2.45 6.89 27.72
CA LYS A 25 -3.54 7.28 28.63
C LYS A 25 -4.71 6.32 28.45
N LYS A 26 -5.49 6.13 29.52
CA LYS A 26 -6.72 5.31 29.50
C LYS A 26 -7.69 5.76 28.40
N GLN A 27 -7.78 7.07 28.15
CA GLN A 27 -8.61 7.65 27.10
C GLN A 27 -8.13 7.23 25.70
N ASP A 28 -6.83 7.20 25.44
CA ASP A 28 -6.27 6.80 24.16
C ASP A 28 -6.56 5.31 23.88
N TYR A 29 -6.48 4.48 24.92
CA TYR A 29 -6.90 3.08 24.85
C TYR A 29 -8.38 2.95 24.49
N TYR A 30 -9.27 3.66 25.18
CA TYR A 30 -10.70 3.61 24.87
C TYR A 30 -11.02 4.12 23.48
N ASN A 31 -10.37 5.20 23.03
CA ASN A 31 -10.54 5.73 21.67
C ASN A 31 -10.07 4.73 20.61
N ALA A 32 -8.95 4.04 20.85
CA ALA A 32 -8.43 3.02 19.95
C ALA A 32 -9.34 1.78 19.88
N VAL A 33 -9.83 1.30 21.03
CA VAL A 33 -10.78 0.17 21.10
C VAL A 33 -12.12 0.54 20.48
N ALA A 34 -12.65 1.74 20.75
CA ALA A 34 -13.90 2.22 20.16
C ALA A 34 -13.81 2.33 18.62
N ALA A 35 -12.64 2.68 18.07
CA ALA A 35 -12.43 2.71 16.63
C ALA A 35 -12.40 1.31 15.98
N GLU A 36 -12.13 0.25 16.75
CA GLU A 36 -12.17 -1.14 16.26
C GLU A 36 -13.59 -1.72 16.26
N VAL A 37 -14.50 -1.23 17.12
CA VAL A 37 -15.93 -1.59 17.18
C VAL A 37 -16.81 -0.52 16.54
N ASN A 38 -16.77 -0.41 15.22
CA ASN A 38 -17.54 0.60 14.49
C ASN A 38 -19.08 0.36 14.62
N TYR A 39 -19.83 1.33 15.18
CA TYR A 39 -21.16 1.85 14.73
C TYR A 39 -22.00 2.43 15.91
N GLU A 40 -22.51 3.66 15.69
CA GLU A 40 -23.55 4.42 16.43
C GLU A 40 -23.19 5.03 17.80
N GLY A 41 -23.00 6.35 17.81
CA GLY A 41 -22.95 7.10 19.07
C GLY A 41 -22.61 8.56 18.86
N ILE A 42 -23.65 9.38 18.78
CA ILE A 42 -23.61 10.83 18.83
C ILE A 42 -22.88 11.28 20.10
N TYR A 43 -21.75 12.00 19.96
CA TYR A 43 -21.24 12.86 21.04
C TYR A 43 -20.94 14.25 20.48
N ASP A 44 -21.68 15.18 21.06
CA ASP A 44 -21.66 16.61 20.87
C ASP A 44 -20.32 17.23 21.29
N ASN A 45 -19.88 18.18 20.46
CA ASN A 45 -19.02 19.36 20.65
C ASN A 45 -17.73 19.38 21.53
N ASP A 46 -16.74 20.11 20.99
CA ASP A 46 -15.71 20.90 21.69
C ASP A 46 -14.29 20.38 21.96
N TYR A 47 -13.72 19.49 21.13
CA TYR A 47 -12.25 19.36 21.07
C TYR A 47 -11.69 19.32 19.64
N HIS A 48 -11.12 20.45 19.20
CA HIS A 48 -10.21 20.55 18.06
C HIS A 48 -8.87 19.84 18.37
N GLY A 49 -8.90 18.52 18.43
CA GLY A 49 -7.74 17.69 18.12
C GLY A 49 -7.96 17.16 16.71
N SER A 50 -7.16 17.59 15.74
CA SER A 50 -7.24 17.01 14.39
C SER A 50 -7.18 15.48 14.54
N PRO A 51 -8.19 14.75 14.05
CA PRO A 51 -8.13 13.30 14.12
C PRO A 51 -6.84 12.86 13.45
N PRO A 52 -6.11 11.87 14.01
CA PRO A 52 -5.02 11.24 13.28
C PRO A 52 -5.57 10.86 11.91
N PRO A 53 -4.83 11.10 10.80
CA PRO A 53 -5.37 10.94 9.47
C PRO A 53 -6.04 9.58 9.37
N SER A 54 -7.37 9.60 9.26
CA SER A 54 -8.18 8.41 9.28
C SER A 54 -7.64 7.46 8.21
N ARG A 55 -7.13 6.30 8.64
CA ARG A 55 -6.63 5.26 7.73
C ARG A 55 -7.73 4.81 6.76
N SER A 56 -8.99 5.11 7.08
CA SER A 56 -10.19 4.88 6.28
C SER A 56 -10.34 5.82 5.08
N LYS A 57 -9.59 6.93 5.00
CA LYS A 57 -9.65 7.87 3.85
C LYS A 57 -8.91 7.38 2.59
N ARG A 58 -8.10 6.32 2.68
CA ARG A 58 -7.33 5.82 1.52
C ARG A 58 -8.18 5.08 0.49
N PHE A 59 -9.36 4.58 0.87
CA PHE A 59 -10.29 4.00 -0.09
C PHE A 59 -10.97 5.08 -0.94
N SER A 60 -11.29 6.24 -0.36
CA SER A 60 -12.02 7.31 -1.06
C SER A 60 -11.16 8.18 -2.00
N ASP A 61 -9.84 8.25 -1.82
CA ASP A 61 -8.96 9.02 -2.72
C ASP A 61 -8.74 8.35 -4.08
N LYS A 62 -8.73 7.01 -4.14
CA LYS A 62 -8.46 6.27 -5.39
C LYS A 62 -9.60 6.39 -6.41
N ASP A 63 -10.83 6.64 -5.95
CA ASP A 63 -12.00 6.84 -6.83
C ASP A 63 -12.06 8.24 -7.44
N GLN A 64 -11.34 9.22 -6.86
CA GLN A 64 -11.22 10.58 -7.42
C GLN A 64 -10.05 10.73 -8.40
N MET A 65 -9.15 9.73 -8.50
CA MET A 65 -8.04 9.77 -9.44
C MET A 65 -8.51 9.44 -10.86
N GLU A 66 -8.03 10.22 -11.82
CA GLU A 66 -8.21 9.95 -13.24
C GLU A 66 -7.45 8.68 -13.62
N TYR A 67 -8.18 7.69 -14.13
CA TYR A 67 -7.62 6.42 -14.59
C TYR A 67 -7.03 6.60 -15.98
N THR A 68 -5.75 6.28 -16.13
CA THR A 68 -5.14 6.03 -17.45
C THR A 68 -5.05 4.52 -17.69
N GLU A 69 -4.41 4.12 -18.79
CA GLU A 69 -4.05 2.73 -19.07
C GLU A 69 -2.99 2.16 -18.11
N ILE A 70 -2.39 2.96 -17.22
CA ILE A 70 -1.22 2.53 -16.44
C ILE A 70 -1.55 2.39 -14.96
N LEU A 71 -1.18 1.24 -14.40
CA LEU A 71 -1.16 1.02 -12.96
C LEU A 71 0.28 0.96 -12.42
N LYS A 72 0.50 1.67 -11.31
CA LYS A 72 1.67 1.50 -10.46
C LYS A 72 1.41 0.40 -9.43
N MET A 73 2.33 -0.56 -9.35
CA MET A 73 2.38 -1.58 -8.32
C MET A 73 3.41 -1.21 -7.26
N ARG A 74 3.09 -1.45 -5.98
CA ARG A 74 4.02 -1.29 -4.85
C ARG A 74 3.98 -2.51 -3.94
N GLY A 75 5.13 -2.79 -3.33
CA GLY A 75 5.25 -3.85 -2.32
C GLY A 75 5.68 -5.20 -2.88
N LEU A 76 6.14 -5.23 -4.13
CA LEU A 76 6.55 -6.46 -4.81
C LEU A 76 7.72 -7.15 -4.10
N PRO A 77 7.81 -8.50 -4.18
CA PRO A 77 9.01 -9.22 -3.79
C PRO A 77 10.25 -8.71 -4.54
N PHE A 78 11.42 -8.71 -3.89
CA PHE A 78 12.67 -8.23 -4.52
C PHE A 78 13.09 -9.07 -5.73
N MET A 79 12.72 -10.35 -5.77
CA MET A 79 13.02 -11.27 -6.88
C MET A 79 11.80 -11.47 -7.80
N VAL A 80 10.87 -10.51 -7.83
CA VAL A 80 9.72 -10.59 -8.72
C VAL A 80 10.17 -10.57 -10.18
N THR A 81 9.57 -11.41 -11.01
CA THR A 81 9.83 -11.43 -12.45
C THR A 81 8.67 -10.82 -13.23
N LYS A 82 8.97 -10.36 -14.46
CA LYS A 82 7.95 -9.86 -15.40
C LYS A 82 6.82 -10.88 -15.60
N SER A 83 7.16 -12.16 -15.75
CA SER A 83 6.20 -13.26 -15.91
C SER A 83 5.25 -13.40 -14.71
N GLN A 84 5.73 -13.19 -13.48
CA GLN A 84 4.87 -13.23 -12.29
C GLN A 84 3.88 -12.07 -12.25
N ILE A 85 4.27 -10.89 -12.74
CA ILE A 85 3.37 -9.74 -12.86
C ILE A 85 2.31 -9.99 -13.94
N ILE A 86 2.71 -10.58 -15.08
CA ILE A 86 1.78 -10.96 -16.15
C ILE A 86 0.78 -12.00 -15.63
N GLU A 87 1.23 -13.04 -14.93
CA GLU A 87 0.37 -14.07 -14.33
C GLU A 87 -0.60 -13.47 -13.28
N PHE A 88 -0.16 -12.49 -12.49
CA PHE A 88 -1.01 -11.81 -11.51
C PHE A 88 -2.22 -11.12 -12.16
N PHE A 89 -2.05 -10.62 -13.38
CA PHE A 89 -3.07 -9.94 -14.18
C PHE A 89 -3.63 -10.78 -15.34
N LYS A 90 -3.45 -12.10 -15.34
CA LYS A 90 -3.86 -12.97 -16.48
C LYS A 90 -5.32 -12.88 -16.89
N ASP A 91 -6.19 -12.46 -15.98
CA ASP A 91 -7.63 -12.29 -16.22
C ASP A 91 -7.95 -10.95 -16.93
N TYR A 92 -6.93 -10.13 -17.21
CA TYR A 92 -7.03 -8.79 -17.79
C TYR A 92 -6.10 -8.66 -19.00
N LYS A 93 -6.43 -7.71 -19.88
CA LYS A 93 -5.66 -7.44 -21.09
C LYS A 93 -4.59 -6.37 -20.85
N LEU A 94 -3.34 -6.79 -20.74
CA LEU A 94 -2.19 -5.89 -20.62
C LEU A 94 -1.23 -5.99 -21.80
N ILE A 95 -0.44 -4.95 -22.03
CA ILE A 95 0.60 -4.94 -23.07
C ILE A 95 1.87 -5.51 -22.43
N GLU A 96 2.16 -6.79 -22.70
CA GLU A 96 3.26 -7.50 -22.02
C GLU A 96 4.60 -6.77 -22.14
N ASP A 97 4.91 -6.19 -23.30
CA ASP A 97 6.14 -5.40 -23.52
C ASP A 97 6.24 -4.13 -22.67
N ARG A 98 5.12 -3.65 -22.13
CA ARG A 98 5.01 -2.44 -21.31
C ARG A 98 4.93 -2.71 -19.81
N VAL A 99 5.37 -3.90 -19.37
CA VAL A 99 5.60 -4.19 -17.94
C VAL A 99 7.03 -3.81 -17.58
N HIS A 100 7.18 -2.82 -16.70
CA HIS A 100 8.47 -2.32 -16.25
C HIS A 100 8.63 -2.44 -14.73
N ILE A 101 9.65 -3.17 -14.27
CA ILE A 101 10.02 -3.23 -12.85
C ILE A 101 11.02 -2.10 -12.57
N ALA A 102 10.69 -1.22 -11.64
CA ALA A 102 11.56 -0.12 -11.29
C ALA A 102 12.79 -0.63 -10.51
N CYS A 103 13.97 -0.34 -11.05
CA CYS A 103 15.24 -0.65 -10.41
C CYS A 103 15.98 0.63 -10.02
N ARG A 104 16.84 0.49 -9.02
CA ARG A 104 17.84 1.49 -8.65
C ARG A 104 19.02 1.47 -9.63
N PRO A 105 19.87 2.51 -9.64
CA PRO A 105 21.13 2.52 -10.39
C PRO A 105 22.07 1.34 -10.05
N ASP A 106 21.98 0.79 -8.83
CA ASP A 106 22.74 -0.40 -8.43
C ASP A 106 22.15 -1.73 -8.96
N GLY A 107 21.13 -1.66 -9.82
CA GLY A 107 20.45 -2.80 -10.42
C GLY A 107 19.43 -3.48 -9.50
N LYS A 108 19.26 -3.04 -8.25
CA LYS A 108 18.32 -3.68 -7.32
C LYS A 108 16.89 -3.18 -7.54
N ALA A 109 15.94 -4.12 -7.56
CA ALA A 109 14.52 -3.81 -7.63
C ALA A 109 14.07 -2.97 -6.41
N THR A 110 13.31 -1.90 -6.66
CA THR A 110 12.76 -1.03 -5.61
C THR A 110 11.55 -1.63 -4.91
N GLY A 111 10.98 -2.71 -5.48
CA GLY A 111 9.67 -3.23 -5.08
C GLY A 111 8.49 -2.46 -5.70
N GLU A 112 8.75 -1.63 -6.71
CA GLU A 112 7.75 -0.95 -7.52
C GLU A 112 7.78 -1.44 -8.97
N ALA A 113 6.63 -1.45 -9.63
CA ALA A 113 6.53 -1.71 -11.07
C ALA A 113 5.41 -0.89 -11.69
N TYR A 114 5.44 -0.76 -13.02
CA TYR A 114 4.43 -0.08 -13.82
C TYR A 114 3.95 -1.05 -14.90
N VAL A 115 2.63 -1.12 -15.07
CA VAL A 115 1.96 -2.02 -16.02
C VAL A 115 0.99 -1.20 -16.86
N GLU A 116 1.15 -1.27 -18.18
CA GLU A 116 0.24 -0.65 -19.14
C GLU A 116 -0.78 -1.68 -19.64
N PHE A 117 -2.05 -1.30 -19.57
CA PHE A 117 -3.19 -2.06 -20.04
C PHE A 117 -3.59 -1.64 -21.46
N VAL A 118 -4.42 -2.44 -22.13
CA VAL A 118 -4.89 -2.09 -23.48
C VAL A 118 -5.86 -0.90 -23.50
N SER A 119 -6.47 -0.58 -22.36
CA SER A 119 -7.36 0.58 -22.20
C SER A 119 -7.46 1.03 -20.74
N PRO A 120 -7.90 2.28 -20.48
CA PRO A 120 -8.12 2.77 -19.11
C PRO A 120 -9.21 1.98 -18.38
N ASP A 121 -10.24 1.54 -19.10
CA ASP A 121 -11.30 0.69 -18.54
C ASP A 121 -10.74 -0.65 -18.05
N GLU A 122 -9.79 -1.24 -18.77
CA GLU A 122 -9.14 -2.47 -18.37
C GLU A 122 -8.30 -2.27 -17.10
N ALA A 123 -7.50 -1.20 -17.05
CA ALA A 123 -6.74 -0.81 -15.86
C ALA A 123 -7.65 -0.61 -14.64
N LYS A 124 -8.81 0.06 -14.84
CA LYS A 124 -9.81 0.24 -13.79
C LYS A 124 -10.38 -1.09 -13.29
N ARG A 125 -10.68 -2.03 -14.19
CA ARG A 125 -11.13 -3.38 -13.78
C ARG A 125 -10.03 -4.17 -13.08
N ALA A 126 -8.77 -3.98 -13.47
CA ALA A 126 -7.61 -4.63 -12.86
C ALA A 126 -7.35 -4.17 -11.42
N MET A 127 -7.85 -2.99 -11.01
CA MET A 127 -7.78 -2.53 -9.61
C MET A 127 -8.47 -3.47 -8.62
N CYS A 128 -9.36 -4.36 -9.06
CA CYS A 128 -9.93 -5.39 -8.19
C CYS A 128 -8.86 -6.33 -7.60
N LYS A 129 -7.65 -6.38 -8.18
CA LYS A 129 -6.51 -7.12 -7.63
C LYS A 129 -5.74 -6.34 -6.55
N ASP A 130 -6.15 -5.11 -6.18
CA ASP A 130 -5.51 -4.34 -5.10
C ASP A 130 -5.50 -5.16 -3.79
N LYS A 131 -4.36 -5.15 -3.11
CA LYS A 131 -4.09 -5.90 -1.87
C LYS A 131 -4.06 -7.43 -2.02
N MET A 132 -4.12 -7.97 -3.24
CA MET A 132 -3.82 -9.38 -3.46
C MET A 132 -2.31 -9.65 -3.32
N THR A 133 -1.91 -10.92 -3.34
CA THR A 133 -0.53 -11.32 -3.05
C THR A 133 0.22 -11.79 -4.29
N ILE A 134 1.52 -11.47 -4.32
CA ILE A 134 2.50 -12.15 -5.18
C ILE A 134 3.51 -12.80 -4.24
N GLY A 135 3.51 -14.13 -4.20
CA GLY A 135 4.27 -14.89 -3.21
C GLY A 135 3.84 -14.52 -1.78
N SER A 136 4.77 -14.06 -0.96
CA SER A 136 4.53 -13.69 0.45
C SER A 136 4.21 -12.21 0.68
N ARG A 137 4.02 -11.43 -0.39
CA ARG A 137 3.89 -9.97 -0.32
C ARG A 137 2.55 -9.51 -0.85
N TYR A 138 1.85 -8.70 -0.08
CA TYR A 138 0.68 -7.95 -0.54
C TYR A 138 1.11 -6.85 -1.49
N VAL A 139 0.39 -6.72 -2.59
CA VAL A 139 0.65 -5.75 -3.65
C VAL A 139 -0.40 -4.66 -3.57
N GLU A 140 0.04 -3.41 -3.51
CA GLU A 140 -0.83 -2.24 -3.62
C GLU A 140 -0.82 -1.72 -5.06
N LEU A 141 -1.99 -1.44 -5.61
CA LEU A 141 -2.19 -0.88 -6.95
C LEU A 141 -2.64 0.57 -6.87
N PHE A 142 -2.11 1.42 -7.74
CA PHE A 142 -2.46 2.83 -7.85
C PHE A 142 -2.62 3.19 -9.32
N PRO A 143 -3.64 3.99 -9.70
CA PRO A 143 -3.65 4.60 -11.02
C PRO A 143 -2.38 5.45 -11.18
N SER A 144 -1.79 5.46 -12.36
CA SER A 144 -0.57 6.20 -12.65
C SER A 144 -0.68 6.83 -14.04
N THR A 145 0.30 7.65 -14.41
CA THR A 145 0.34 8.32 -15.72
C THR A 145 1.51 7.82 -16.56
N PRO A 146 1.46 7.95 -17.89
CA PRO A 146 2.60 7.64 -18.77
C PRO A 146 3.89 8.37 -18.38
N ASP A 147 3.78 9.61 -17.90
CA ASP A 147 4.94 10.39 -17.47
C ASP A 147 5.56 9.88 -16.16
N GLU A 148 4.76 9.33 -15.25
CA GLU A 148 5.28 8.64 -14.06
C GLU A 148 6.01 7.35 -14.42
N ALA A 149 5.43 6.53 -15.30
CA ALA A 149 6.06 5.30 -15.77
C ALA A 149 7.41 5.59 -16.48
N ARG A 150 7.43 6.59 -17.39
CA ARG A 150 8.64 7.01 -18.10
C ARG A 150 9.74 7.52 -17.17
N ARG A 151 9.37 8.27 -16.13
CA ARG A 151 10.32 8.76 -15.11
C ARG A 151 10.91 7.62 -14.28
N ALA A 152 10.10 6.62 -13.94
CA ALA A 152 10.59 5.44 -13.24
C ALA A 152 11.57 4.63 -14.10
N GLU A 153 11.25 4.44 -15.38
CA GLU A 153 12.12 3.75 -16.33
C GLU A 153 13.46 4.46 -16.51
N SER A 154 13.45 5.78 -16.62
CA SER A 154 14.67 6.58 -16.79
C SER A 154 15.63 6.46 -15.59
N ARG A 155 15.10 6.29 -14.37
CA ARG A 155 15.89 6.10 -13.15
C ARG A 155 16.57 4.73 -13.06
N SER A 156 16.03 3.73 -13.76
CA SER A 156 16.58 2.38 -13.78
C SER A 156 17.76 2.22 -14.73
N ARG A 157 17.89 3.13 -15.72
CA ARG A 157 18.91 3.09 -16.77
C ARG A 157 20.12 4.00 -16.50
N GLN A 158 20.09 4.79 -15.42
CA GLN A 158 21.18 5.69 -15.02
C GLN A 158 22.18 5.01 -14.10
#